data_AF-A0A951J7T4-F1
#
_entry.id   AF-A0A951J7T4-F1
#
_cell.length_a   1.000
_cell.length_b   1.000
_cell.length_c   1.000
_cell.angle_alpha   90.00
_cell.angle_beta   90.00
_cell.angle_gamma   90.00
#
_symmetry.space_group_name_H-M   'P 1'
#
loop_
_entity.id
_entity.type
_entity.pdbx_description
1 polymer ?
#
loop_
_entity_poly.entity_id
_entity_poly.type
_entity_poly.pdbx_seq_one_letter_code
_entity_poly.pdbx_strand_id
1 'polypeptide(L)'
;MASEMLQRDDVSVYVVAGVPKSFKKKLQKFVEKESKTTGDVMLLDDEMTEWVVARMRGEKRRSHEQTPASAALWRAYRALSAARYHLQDQPLEKRIRDIRTQIEELWRDTSPLHEEPEEAEEQVEV
;
A
#
# COMPACT_ATOMS: atom_id res chain seq x y z
N MET A 1 -19.02 5.67 14.81
CA MET A 1 -19.43 5.18 13.46
C MET A 1 -18.80 6.15 12.47
N ALA A 2 -17.68 5.78 11.86
CA ALA A 2 -16.99 6.65 10.90
C ALA A 2 -17.21 6.08 9.50
N SER A 3 -18.07 6.73 8.72
CA SER A 3 -18.22 6.53 7.28
C SER A 3 -17.66 7.77 6.60
N GLU A 4 -16.76 7.60 5.65
CA GLU A 4 -16.06 8.71 5.03
C GLU A 4 -15.93 8.45 3.52
N MET A 5 -16.03 9.53 2.75
CA MET A 5 -16.20 9.51 1.30
C MET A 5 -15.06 10.28 0.65
N LEU A 6 -14.26 9.61 -0.17
CA LEU A 6 -13.25 10.25 -1.01
C LEU A 6 -13.84 10.42 -2.41
N GLN A 7 -13.89 11.65 -2.91
CA GLN A 7 -14.37 11.96 -4.26
C GLN A 7 -13.21 12.45 -5.13
N ARG A 8 -13.04 11.80 -6.28
CA ARG A 8 -12.36 12.32 -7.47
C ARG A 8 -13.41 12.45 -8.57
N ASP A 9 -13.21 13.33 -9.56
CA ASP A 9 -14.22 13.64 -10.59
C ASP A 9 -14.75 12.40 -11.35
N ASP A 10 -14.04 11.27 -11.30
CA ASP A 10 -14.36 10.00 -11.94
C ASP A 10 -14.62 8.82 -10.96
N VAL A 11 -14.30 8.96 -9.66
CA VAL A 11 -14.37 7.85 -8.68
C VAL A 11 -14.77 8.33 -7.29
N SER A 12 -15.70 7.61 -6.66
CA SER A 12 -16.07 7.80 -5.25
C SER A 12 -15.80 6.53 -4.43
N VAL A 13 -15.03 6.65 -3.35
CA VAL A 13 -14.69 5.53 -2.44
C VAL A 13 -15.40 5.71 -1.11
N TYR A 14 -16.13 4.68 -0.67
CA TYR A 14 -16.81 4.63 0.62
C TYR A 14 -16.16 3.58 1.52
N VAL A 15 -15.68 4.00 2.69
CA VAL A 15 -15.09 3.10 3.69
C VAL A 15 -16.08 2.91 4.84
N VAL A 16 -16.43 1.65 5.13
CA VAL A 16 -17.34 1.28 6.23
C VAL A 16 -16.65 0.25 7.13
N ALA A 17 -16.28 0.65 8.34
CA ALA A 17 -15.64 -0.22 9.32
C ALA A 17 -16.64 -1.06 10.13
N GLY A 18 -16.22 -2.25 10.59
CA GLY A 18 -16.98 -3.06 11.56
C GLY A 18 -18.17 -3.85 10.99
N VAL A 19 -18.17 -4.12 9.69
CA VAL A 19 -19.27 -4.84 9.02
C VAL A 19 -19.14 -6.37 9.14
N PRO A 20 -20.20 -7.09 9.55
CA PRO A 20 -20.19 -8.56 9.59
C PRO A 20 -19.90 -9.18 8.22
N LYS A 21 -19.29 -10.38 8.16
CA LYS A 21 -19.02 -11.09 6.89
C LYS A 21 -20.27 -11.25 6.00
N SER A 22 -21.45 -11.37 6.61
CA SER A 22 -22.74 -11.45 5.90
C SER A 22 -23.19 -10.13 5.25
N PHE A 23 -22.63 -9.00 5.68
CA PHE A 23 -22.92 -7.67 5.14
C PHE A 23 -22.39 -7.52 3.72
N LYS A 24 -21.20 -8.07 3.40
CA LYS A 24 -20.60 -7.99 2.05
C LYS A 24 -21.57 -8.45 0.97
N LYS A 25 -22.19 -9.62 1.15
CA LYS A 25 -23.12 -10.19 0.15
C LYS A 25 -24.36 -9.31 -0.06
N LYS A 26 -24.82 -8.62 0.98
CA LYS A 26 -25.97 -7.71 0.87
C LYS A 26 -25.56 -6.38 0.22
N LEU A 27 -24.41 -5.84 0.63
CA LEU A 27 -23.86 -4.62 0.07
C LEU A 27 -23.54 -4.77 -1.42
N GLN A 28 -22.93 -5.89 -1.81
CA GLN A 28 -22.63 -6.19 -3.21
C GLN A 28 -23.90 -6.22 -4.07
N LYS A 29 -24.95 -6.93 -3.63
CA LYS A 29 -26.25 -6.92 -4.31
C LYS A 29 -26.89 -5.54 -4.39
N PHE A 30 -26.70 -4.72 -3.35
CA PHE A 30 -27.23 -3.36 -3.31
C PHE A 30 -26.48 -2.44 -4.28
N VAL A 31 -25.14 -2.52 -4.29
CA VAL A 31 -24.28 -1.77 -5.21
C VAL A 31 -24.55 -2.18 -6.66
N GLU A 32 -24.65 -3.48 -6.97
CA GLU A 32 -25.02 -3.97 -8.30
C GLU A 32 -26.39 -3.45 -8.77
N LYS A 33 -27.35 -3.32 -7.85
CA LYS A 33 -28.70 -2.85 -8.16
C LYS A 33 -28.78 -1.34 -8.39
N GLU A 34 -28.10 -0.56 -7.55
CA GLU A 34 -28.24 0.91 -7.52
C GLU A 34 -27.22 1.65 -8.38
N SER A 35 -26.05 1.07 -8.63
CA SER A 35 -24.95 1.79 -9.28
C SER A 35 -25.26 2.19 -10.72
N LYS A 36 -26.14 1.48 -11.46
CA LYS A 36 -26.44 1.70 -12.91
C LYS A 36 -25.21 1.69 -13.84
N THR A 37 -24.00 1.64 -13.30
CA THR A 37 -22.66 1.60 -13.90
C THR A 37 -21.82 0.52 -13.18
N THR A 38 -20.52 0.42 -13.48
CA THR A 38 -19.58 -0.47 -12.76
C THR A 38 -19.36 -0.02 -11.33
N GLY A 39 -19.93 -0.76 -10.37
CA GLY A 39 -19.61 -0.64 -8.94
C GLY A 39 -19.07 -1.98 -8.41
N ASP A 40 -17.93 -1.95 -7.72
CA ASP A 40 -17.32 -3.13 -7.11
C ASP A 40 -17.22 -2.98 -5.58
N VAL A 41 -17.26 -4.10 -4.87
CA VAL A 41 -17.17 -4.16 -3.41
C VAL A 41 -15.97 -5.00 -3.01
N MET A 42 -14.89 -4.32 -2.63
CA MET A 42 -13.68 -4.96 -2.13
C MET A 42 -13.71 -5.07 -0.60
N LEU A 43 -13.34 -6.24 -0.08
CA LEU A 43 -12.96 -6.35 1.32
C LEU A 43 -11.48 -6.08 1.41
N LEU A 44 -11.09 -5.17 2.29
CA LEU A 44 -9.70 -4.93 2.62
C LEU A 44 -9.27 -5.95 3.69
N ASP A 45 -8.03 -6.41 3.60
CA ASP A 45 -7.39 -7.12 4.71
C ASP A 45 -7.06 -6.13 5.85
N ASP A 46 -6.62 -6.66 6.99
CA ASP A 46 -6.37 -5.86 8.19
C ASP A 46 -5.28 -4.79 7.95
N GLU A 47 -4.21 -5.15 7.23
CA GLU A 47 -3.08 -4.25 6.94
C GLU A 47 -3.49 -3.10 6.01
N MET A 48 -4.26 -3.41 4.97
CA MET A 48 -4.83 -2.44 4.03
C MET A 48 -5.89 -1.56 4.72
N THR A 49 -6.69 -2.12 5.62
CA THR A 49 -7.67 -1.36 6.41
C THR A 49 -6.98 -0.34 7.31
N GLU A 50 -5.96 -0.77 8.07
CA GLU A 50 -5.18 0.13 8.91
C GLU A 50 -4.50 1.22 8.09
N TRP A 51 -3.98 0.88 6.92
CA TRP A 51 -3.37 1.85 6.01
C TRP A 51 -4.36 2.91 5.50
N VAL A 52 -5.54 2.49 5.03
CA VAL A 52 -6.58 3.41 4.57
C VAL A 52 -7.00 4.34 5.72
N VAL A 53 -7.24 3.80 6.91
CA VAL A 53 -7.62 4.60 8.09
C VAL A 53 -6.53 5.61 8.47
N ALA A 54 -5.26 5.20 8.49
CA ALA A 54 -4.15 6.09 8.81
C ALA A 54 -4.03 7.23 7.78
N ARG A 55 -4.19 6.91 6.48
CA ARG A 55 -4.16 7.90 5.40
C ARG A 55 -5.29 8.92 5.54
N MET A 56 -6.50 8.49 5.88
CA MET A 56 -7.67 9.37 6.06
C MET A 56 -7.52 10.28 7.28
N ARG A 57 -6.87 9.80 8.34
CA ARG A 57 -6.55 10.61 9.52
C ARG A 57 -5.35 11.53 9.35
N GLY A 58 -4.67 11.51 8.19
CA GLY A 58 -3.45 12.26 7.96
C GLY A 58 -2.28 11.82 8.86
N GLU A 59 -2.31 10.58 9.35
CA GLU A 59 -1.26 10.06 10.23
C GLU A 59 0.04 9.83 9.44
N LYS A 60 1.14 10.41 9.92
CA LYS A 60 2.47 10.19 9.32
C LYS A 60 3.00 8.80 9.69
N ARG A 61 3.07 7.90 8.71
CA ARG A 61 3.73 6.60 8.85
C ARG A 61 5.23 6.70 8.60
N ARG A 62 5.98 5.71 9.10
CA ARG A 62 7.42 5.60 8.82
C ARG A 62 7.64 5.48 7.32
N SER A 63 8.76 6.03 6.86
CA SER A 63 9.14 6.09 5.44
C SER A 63 9.04 4.73 4.72
N HIS A 64 9.45 3.64 5.38
CA HIS A 64 9.44 2.28 4.85
C HIS A 64 8.08 1.56 4.94
N GLU A 65 7.08 2.16 5.59
CA GLU A 65 5.75 1.57 5.86
C GLU A 65 4.62 2.47 5.33
N GLN A 66 4.92 3.34 4.36
CA GLN A 66 3.94 4.27 3.80
C GLN A 66 2.81 3.58 3.03
N THR A 67 3.05 2.39 2.49
CA THR A 67 2.03 1.53 1.86
C THR A 67 2.17 0.08 2.38
N PRO A 68 1.10 -0.74 2.36
CA PRO A 68 1.19 -2.15 2.72
C PRO A 68 2.21 -2.91 1.87
N ALA A 69 2.29 -2.59 0.58
CA ALA A 69 3.29 -3.15 -0.33
C ALA A 69 4.72 -2.80 0.11
N SER A 70 5.00 -1.52 0.41
CA SER A 70 6.30 -1.08 0.94
C SER A 70 6.63 -1.79 2.27
N ALA A 71 5.66 -1.94 3.17
CA ALA A 71 5.85 -2.61 4.45
C ALA A 71 6.18 -4.11 4.28
N ALA A 72 5.52 -4.79 3.33
CA ALA A 72 5.80 -6.19 3.01
C ALA A 72 7.20 -6.37 2.39
N LEU A 73 7.57 -5.52 1.44
CA LEU A 73 8.90 -5.55 0.80
C LEU A 73 10.01 -5.26 1.81
N TRP A 74 9.82 -4.29 2.70
CA TRP A 74 10.76 -4.01 3.80
C TRP A 74 10.93 -5.21 4.75
N ARG A 75 9.84 -5.89 5.11
CA ARG A 75 9.90 -7.11 5.93
C ARG A 75 10.72 -8.20 5.25
N ALA A 76 10.51 -8.41 3.94
CA ALA A 76 11.27 -9.39 3.17
C ALA A 76 12.76 -9.02 3.08
N TYR A 77 13.08 -7.75 2.82
CA TYR A 77 14.45 -7.25 2.83
C TYR A 77 15.17 -7.50 4.17
N ARG A 78 14.49 -7.21 5.29
CA ARG A 78 15.05 -7.46 6.64
C ARG A 78 15.25 -8.95 6.91
N ALA A 79 14.30 -9.79 6.51
CA ALA A 79 14.41 -11.24 6.69
C ALA A 79 15.59 -11.82 5.89
N LEU A 80 15.79 -11.41 4.63
CA LEU A 80 16.93 -11.84 3.83
C LEU A 80 18.26 -11.31 4.37
N SER A 81 18.26 -10.10 4.92
CA SER A 81 19.44 -9.53 5.58
C SER A 81 19.84 -10.36 6.81
N ALA A 82 18.87 -10.79 7.62
CA ALA A 82 19.09 -11.69 8.74
C ALA A 82 19.54 -13.09 8.28
N ALA A 83 18.89 -13.66 7.26
CA ALA A 83 19.25 -14.96 6.71
C ALA A 83 20.70 -15.01 6.21
N ARG A 84 21.19 -13.91 5.62
CA ARG A 84 22.59 -13.80 5.18
C ARG A 84 23.59 -14.01 6.32
N TYR A 85 23.32 -13.48 7.52
CA TYR A 85 24.20 -13.69 8.67
C TYR A 85 24.29 -15.15 9.09
N HIS A 86 23.20 -15.91 8.94
CA HIS A 86 23.16 -17.33 9.30
C HIS A 86 23.67 -18.26 8.20
N LEU A 87 23.71 -17.79 6.95
CA LEU A 87 24.16 -18.53 5.78
C LEU A 87 25.57 -18.15 5.34
N GLN A 88 26.31 -17.42 6.18
CA GLN A 88 27.66 -16.97 5.87
C GLN A 88 28.55 -18.14 5.43
N ASP A 89 29.30 -17.93 4.35
CA ASP A 89 30.22 -18.91 3.74
C ASP A 89 29.54 -20.15 3.13
N GLN A 90 28.20 -20.15 3.01
CA GLN A 90 27.48 -21.18 2.29
C GLN A 90 27.26 -20.79 0.82
N PRO A 91 27.23 -21.75 -0.12
CA PRO A 91 26.92 -21.47 -1.52
C PRO A 91 25.59 -20.72 -1.74
N LEU A 92 24.64 -20.88 -0.80
CA LEU A 92 23.33 -20.22 -0.86
C LEU A 92 23.40 -18.71 -0.54
N GLU A 93 24.46 -18.23 0.11
CA GLU A 93 24.62 -16.83 0.50
C GLU A 93 24.51 -15.89 -0.71
N LYS A 94 25.18 -16.24 -1.81
CA LYS A 94 25.17 -15.45 -3.04
C LYS A 94 23.74 -15.30 -3.59
N ARG A 95 22.98 -16.40 -3.62
CA ARG A 95 21.59 -16.39 -4.09
C ARG A 95 20.69 -15.54 -3.20
N ILE A 96 20.86 -15.60 -1.88
CA ILE A 96 20.12 -14.76 -0.92
C ILE A 96 20.47 -13.29 -1.11
N ARG A 97 21.73 -12.98 -1.38
CA ARG A 97 22.19 -11.61 -1.67
C ARG A 97 21.52 -11.06 -2.93
N ASP A 98 21.45 -11.84 -4.00
CA ASP A 98 20.85 -11.42 -5.27
C ASP A 98 19.34 -11.16 -5.11
N ILE A 99 18.61 -12.06 -4.43
CA ILE A 99 17.19 -11.87 -4.13
C ILE A 99 16.98 -10.61 -3.27
N ARG A 100 17.84 -10.38 -2.28
CA ARG A 100 17.74 -9.17 -1.44
C ARG A 100 17.86 -7.91 -2.27
N THR A 101 18.79 -7.85 -3.22
CA THR A 101 18.97 -6.70 -4.12
C THR A 101 17.72 -6.46 -4.96
N GLN A 102 17.13 -7.51 -5.54
CA GLN A 102 15.88 -7.37 -6.32
C GLN A 102 14.71 -6.85 -5.47
N ILE A 103 14.59 -7.32 -4.22
CA ILE A 103 13.55 -6.83 -3.30
C ILE A 103 13.82 -5.37 -2.90
N GLU A 104 15.08 -4.98 -2.72
CA GLU A 104 15.45 -3.60 -2.42
C GLU A 104 15.06 -2.65 -3.56
N GLU A 105 15.30 -3.06 -4.82
CA GLU A 105 14.89 -2.30 -6.01
C GLU A 105 13.36 -2.14 -6.06
N LEU A 106 12.61 -3.25 -5.98
CA LEU A 106 11.14 -3.21 -5.94
C LEU A 106 10.62 -2.34 -4.80
N TRP A 107 11.28 -2.38 -3.64
CA TRP A 107 10.91 -1.57 -2.50
C TRP A 107 11.11 -0.08 -2.77
N ARG A 108 12.24 0.32 -3.39
CA ARG A 108 12.51 1.70 -3.79
C ARG A 108 11.46 2.20 -4.77
N ASP A 109 11.12 1.42 -5.78
CA ASP A 109 10.13 1.80 -6.80
C ASP A 109 8.71 1.93 -6.23
N THR A 110 8.39 1.14 -5.20
CA THR A 110 7.05 1.13 -4.57
C THR A 110 6.95 2.12 -3.39
N SER A 111 8.07 2.64 -2.90
CA SER A 111 8.12 3.57 -1.78
C SER A 111 7.99 5.00 -2.29
N PRO A 112 7.03 5.80 -1.81
CA PRO A 112 6.87 7.21 -2.21
C PRO A 112 8.02 8.14 -1.76
N LEU A 113 9.12 7.60 -1.25
CA LEU A 113 10.33 8.36 -0.89
C LEU A 113 11.16 8.78 -2.10
N HIS A 114 10.89 8.19 -3.25
CA HIS A 114 11.46 8.58 -4.53
C HIS A 114 10.38 9.24 -5.39
N GLU A 115 9.72 10.28 -4.86
CA GLU A 115 9.25 11.34 -5.74
C GLU A 115 10.51 11.85 -6.45
N GLU A 116 10.61 11.57 -7.76
CA GLU A 116 11.53 12.30 -8.63
C GLU A 116 11.32 13.78 -8.31
N PRO A 117 12.38 14.56 -8.02
CA PRO A 117 12.21 15.97 -7.73
C PRO A 117 11.47 16.57 -8.92
N GLU A 118 10.24 17.01 -8.68
CA GLU A 118 9.47 17.81 -9.63
C GLU A 118 10.43 18.86 -10.17
N GLU A 119 10.60 18.83 -11.49
CA GLU A 119 11.38 19.81 -12.24
C GLU A 119 11.06 21.18 -11.65
N ALA A 120 12.11 21.86 -11.18
CA ALA A 120 11.98 23.20 -10.62
C ALA A 120 11.40 24.12 -11.70
N GLU A 121 10.08 24.24 -11.72
CA GLU A 121 9.34 25.20 -12.51
C GLU A 121 9.79 26.61 -12.10
N GLU A 122 10.31 27.31 -13.10
CA GLU A 122 10.22 28.75 -13.30
C GLU A 122 10.62 29.66 -12.11
N GLN A 123 11.89 30.05 -12.09
CA GLN A 123 12.21 31.46 -11.82
C GLN A 123 12.39 32.18 -13.16
N VAL A 124 11.27 32.62 -13.74
CA VAL A 124 11.25 33.80 -14.59
C VAL A 124 11.17 35.00 -13.66
N GLU A 125 12.30 35.66 -13.40
CA GLU A 125 12.31 36.98 -12.78
C GLU A 125 13.11 37.97 -13.63
N VAL A 126 12.32 38.81 -14.34
CA VAL A 126 12.50 40.23 -14.73
C VAL A 126 13.75 40.65 -15.51
#